data_AF-A0A3R7D409-F1
#
_entry.id   AF-A0A3R7D409-F1
#
_cell.length_a   1.000
_cell.length_b   1.000
_cell.length_c   1.000
_cell.angle_alpha   90.00
_cell.angle_beta   90.00
_cell.angle_gamma   90.00
#
_symmetry.space_group_name_H-M   'P 1'
#
loop_
_entity.id
_entity.type
_entity.pdbx_description
1 polymer ?
#
loop_
_entity_poly.entity_id
_entity_poly.type
_entity_poly.pdbx_seq_one_letter_code
_entity_poly.pdbx_strand_id
1 'polypeptide(L)'
;NWRIGELDNLWLPLTSGLSFELISKALLYDFTIIAFTIPAATIIILTLAGQIEPLVPFVLVTSVSMVGCSTNLYMMMHFLSKKRRAIPSLMINWTSMLLSGLFILPAYIYVLLSYLFGLSTEILVVLSVFIVLYSVLVFRFFSGRIERKALSVEL
;
A
#
# COMPACT_ATOMS: atom_id res chain seq x y z
N ASN A 1 -4.80 26.16 -6.26
CA ASN A 1 -5.63 26.47 -5.09
C ASN A 1 -6.47 25.24 -4.72
N TRP A 2 -5.83 24.18 -4.20
CA TRP A 2 -6.52 23.00 -3.70
C TRP A 2 -6.96 23.33 -2.27
N ARG A 3 -8.28 23.39 -2.04
CA ARG A 3 -8.88 23.92 -0.82
C ARG A 3 -8.63 22.97 0.34
N ILE A 4 -8.04 23.53 1.39
CA ILE A 4 -7.84 22.94 2.73
C ILE A 4 -9.16 22.35 3.30
N GLY A 5 -10.33 22.78 2.80
CA GLY A 5 -11.64 22.27 3.21
C GLY A 5 -12.01 20.84 2.79
N GLU A 6 -11.31 20.20 1.83
CA GLU A 6 -11.56 18.77 1.55
C GLU A 6 -10.84 17.86 2.55
N LEU A 7 -9.75 18.32 3.15
CA LEU A 7 -9.14 17.67 4.31
C LEU A 7 -10.05 17.78 5.54
N ASP A 8 -10.86 18.83 5.66
CA ASP A 8 -11.87 18.96 6.71
C ASP A 8 -13.02 17.94 6.56
N ASN A 9 -13.31 17.46 5.35
CA ASN A 9 -14.31 16.37 5.16
C ASN A 9 -13.80 15.00 5.62
N LEU A 10 -12.48 14.78 5.65
CA LEU A 10 -11.88 13.61 6.32
C LEU A 10 -12.07 13.67 7.85
N TRP A 11 -12.52 14.80 8.42
CA TRP A 11 -12.90 14.91 9.84
C TRP A 11 -14.33 14.46 10.15
N LEU A 12 -15.22 14.36 9.16
CA LEU A 12 -16.60 13.90 9.40
C LEU A 12 -16.67 12.47 9.99
N PRO A 13 -15.81 11.51 9.60
CA PRO A 13 -15.72 10.23 10.30
C PRO A 13 -15.12 10.35 11.70
N LEU A 14 -14.15 11.27 11.92
CA LEU A 14 -13.47 11.52 13.20
C LEU A 14 -14.40 12.09 14.29
N THR A 15 -15.53 12.70 13.91
CA THR A 15 -16.53 13.24 14.84
C THR A 15 -17.75 12.33 15.04
N SER A 16 -17.84 11.21 14.31
CA SER A 16 -19.04 10.38 14.23
C SER A 16 -19.20 9.31 15.33
N GLY A 17 -18.30 9.28 16.33
CA GLY A 17 -18.35 8.27 17.41
C GLY A 17 -18.01 6.84 16.97
N LEU A 18 -17.63 6.64 15.71
CA LEU A 18 -17.06 5.40 15.19
C LEU A 18 -15.61 5.26 15.62
N SER A 19 -15.19 4.04 15.97
CA SER A 19 -13.80 3.84 16.35
C SER A 19 -12.86 4.06 15.17
N PHE A 20 -11.85 4.90 15.37
CA PHE A 20 -10.81 5.26 14.43
C PHE A 20 -9.97 4.03 14.02
N GLU A 21 -9.95 2.99 14.86
CA GLU A 21 -9.47 1.66 14.50
C GLU A 21 -10.26 1.05 13.33
N LEU A 22 -11.60 1.04 13.42
CA LEU A 22 -12.48 0.49 12.38
C LEU A 22 -12.34 1.26 11.07
N ILE A 23 -12.28 2.60 11.15
CA ILE A 23 -12.12 3.46 9.97
C ILE A 23 -10.77 3.24 9.29
N SER A 24 -9.67 3.17 10.07
CA SER A 24 -8.34 2.95 9.52
C SER A 24 -8.17 1.56 8.90
N LYS A 25 -8.78 0.51 9.49
CA LYS A 25 -8.83 -0.82 8.89
C LYS A 25 -9.64 -0.81 7.59
N ALA A 26 -10.84 -0.21 7.59
CA ALA A 26 -11.69 -0.13 6.40
C ALA A 26 -10.97 0.58 5.24
N LEU A 27 -10.39 1.75 5.50
CA LEU A 27 -9.63 2.50 4.50
C LEU A 27 -8.43 1.71 3.96
N LEU A 28 -7.72 0.99 4.82
CA LEU A 28 -6.58 0.16 4.41
C LEU A 28 -7.02 -0.93 3.43
N TYR A 29 -8.12 -1.62 3.72
CA TYR A 29 -8.66 -2.66 2.86
C TYR A 29 -9.19 -2.09 1.55
N ASP A 30 -9.99 -1.02 1.60
CA ASP A 30 -10.56 -0.39 0.40
C ASP A 30 -9.47 0.12 -0.54
N PHE A 31 -8.46 0.82 -0.01
CA PHE A 31 -7.34 1.28 -0.83
C PHE A 31 -6.54 0.12 -1.43
N THR A 32 -6.31 -0.95 -0.67
CA THR A 32 -5.60 -2.12 -1.18
C THR A 32 -6.39 -2.79 -2.30
N ILE A 33 -7.71 -2.94 -2.15
CA ILE A 33 -8.59 -3.54 -3.16
C ILE A 33 -8.61 -2.68 -4.42
N ILE A 34 -8.81 -1.38 -4.31
CA ILE A 34 -8.86 -0.47 -5.47
C ILE A 34 -7.51 -0.44 -6.19
N ALA A 35 -6.42 -0.28 -5.42
CA ALA A 35 -5.07 -0.22 -5.95
C ALA A 35 -4.62 -1.55 -6.57
N PHE A 36 -5.23 -2.68 -6.21
CA PHE A 36 -5.01 -3.98 -6.83
C PHE A 36 -5.86 -4.17 -8.08
N THR A 37 -7.16 -3.89 -7.98
CA THR A 37 -8.16 -4.26 -9.01
C THR A 37 -7.91 -3.57 -10.34
N ILE A 38 -7.57 -2.28 -10.34
CA ILE A 38 -7.32 -1.52 -11.56
C ILE A 38 -6.13 -2.11 -12.34
N PRO A 39 -4.91 -2.20 -11.76
CA PRO A 39 -3.78 -2.79 -12.46
C PRO A 39 -3.93 -4.31 -12.70
N ALA A 40 -4.65 -5.06 -11.87
CA ALA A 40 -4.94 -6.47 -12.16
C ALA A 40 -5.81 -6.62 -13.42
N ALA A 41 -6.85 -5.80 -13.58
CA ALA A 41 -7.70 -5.81 -14.77
C ALA A 41 -6.91 -5.46 -16.03
N THR A 42 -6.00 -4.48 -15.96
CA THR A 42 -5.16 -4.13 -17.11
C THR A 42 -4.19 -5.25 -17.47
N ILE A 43 -3.59 -5.95 -16.49
CA ILE A 43 -2.73 -7.11 -16.74
C ILE A 43 -3.53 -8.22 -17.44
N ILE A 44 -4.75 -8.52 -16.98
CA ILE A 44 -5.59 -9.54 -17.63
C ILE A 44 -5.84 -9.20 -19.10
N ILE A 45 -6.19 -7.94 -19.40
CA ILE A 45 -6.42 -7.48 -20.77
C ILE A 45 -5.13 -7.62 -21.60
N LEU A 46 -3.99 -7.21 -21.06
CA LEU A 46 -2.68 -7.32 -21.71
C LEU A 46 -2.24 -8.76 -21.96
N THR A 47 -2.48 -9.66 -21.01
CA THR A 47 -2.19 -11.09 -21.15
C THR A 47 -3.04 -11.73 -22.24
N LEU A 48 -4.35 -11.40 -22.30
CA LEU A 48 -5.25 -11.89 -23.34
C LEU A 48 -4.89 -11.33 -24.73
N ALA A 49 -4.43 -10.08 -24.81
CA ALA A 49 -4.08 -9.43 -26.07
C ALA A 49 -2.67 -9.74 -26.59
N GLY A 50 -1.69 -9.98 -25.69
CA GLY A 50 -0.26 -10.01 -26.01
C GLY A 50 0.51 -11.25 -25.54
N GLN A 51 -0.15 -12.28 -24.99
CA GLN A 51 0.49 -13.52 -24.48
C GLN A 51 1.65 -13.29 -23.49
N ILE A 52 1.57 -12.20 -22.71
CA ILE A 52 2.56 -11.90 -21.65
C ILE A 52 2.29 -12.81 -20.46
N GLU A 53 3.33 -13.44 -19.91
CA GLU A 53 3.23 -14.23 -18.69
C GLU A 53 2.66 -13.37 -17.53
N PRO A 54 1.45 -13.70 -17.01
CA PRO A 54 0.77 -12.84 -16.05
C PRO A 54 1.39 -12.91 -14.66
N LEU A 55 2.10 -13.99 -14.31
CA LEU A 55 2.52 -14.28 -12.94
C LEU A 55 3.36 -13.16 -12.33
N VAL A 56 4.41 -12.74 -13.04
CA VAL A 56 5.35 -11.72 -12.58
C VAL A 56 4.67 -10.36 -12.33
N PRO A 57 3.92 -9.78 -13.29
CA PRO A 57 3.23 -8.51 -13.07
C PRO A 57 2.12 -8.62 -12.02
N PHE A 58 1.42 -9.76 -11.90
CA PHE A 58 0.44 -9.96 -10.84
C PHE A 58 1.07 -9.90 -9.45
N VAL A 59 2.18 -10.62 -9.25
CA VAL A 59 2.90 -10.67 -7.97
C VAL A 59 3.45 -9.29 -7.60
N LEU A 60 3.95 -8.54 -8.59
CA LEU A 60 4.40 -7.17 -8.37
C LEU A 60 3.22 -6.29 -7.92
N VAL A 61 2.10 -6.33 -8.64
CA VAL A 61 0.92 -5.51 -8.32
C VAL A 61 0.37 -5.84 -6.94
N THR A 62 0.18 -7.11 -6.59
CA THR A 62 -0.27 -7.48 -5.23
C THR A 62 0.66 -6.94 -4.15
N SER A 63 1.97 -7.03 -4.38
CA SER A 63 3.00 -6.63 -3.42
C SER A 63 3.03 -5.11 -3.26
N VAL A 64 2.98 -4.37 -4.37
CA VAL A 64 2.96 -2.91 -4.41
C VAL A 64 1.68 -2.38 -3.76
N SER A 65 0.52 -2.95 -4.05
CA SER A 65 -0.74 -2.52 -3.45
C SER A 65 -0.74 -2.73 -1.94
N MET A 66 -0.33 -3.91 -1.45
CA MET A 66 -0.28 -4.18 0.00
C MET A 66 0.74 -3.29 0.72
N VAL A 67 1.98 -3.25 0.24
CA VAL A 67 3.06 -2.50 0.90
C VAL A 67 2.84 -0.99 0.75
N GLY A 68 2.45 -0.51 -0.43
CA GLY A 68 2.22 0.90 -0.70
C GLY A 68 1.04 1.48 0.06
N CYS A 69 -0.11 0.80 0.08
CA CYS A 69 -1.28 1.28 0.81
C CYS A 69 -1.04 1.28 2.33
N SER A 70 -0.39 0.24 2.87
CA SER A 70 -0.13 0.13 4.31
C SER A 70 0.89 1.14 4.82
N THR A 71 1.98 1.36 4.10
CA THR A 71 2.99 2.38 4.42
C THR A 71 2.39 3.78 4.33
N ASN A 72 1.61 4.07 3.28
CA ASN A 72 1.01 5.39 3.08
C ASN A 72 0.01 5.74 4.17
N LEU A 73 -0.90 4.82 4.49
CA LEU A 73 -1.90 5.03 5.53
C LEU A 73 -1.23 5.19 6.91
N TYR A 74 -0.17 4.42 7.20
CA TYR A 74 0.61 4.58 8.42
C TYR A 74 1.23 5.97 8.55
N MET A 75 1.83 6.48 7.48
CA MET A 75 2.45 7.81 7.48
C MET A 75 1.41 8.91 7.67
N MET A 76 0.28 8.82 6.97
CA MET A 76 -0.86 9.72 7.14
C MET A 76 -1.31 9.77 8.61
N MET A 77 -1.54 8.61 9.23
CA MET A 77 -1.93 8.55 10.65
C MET A 77 -0.83 9.01 11.61
N HIS A 78 0.44 8.74 11.29
CA HIS A 78 1.56 9.20 12.11
C HIS A 78 1.59 10.73 12.20
N PHE A 79 1.36 11.43 11.09
CA PHE A 79 1.35 12.88 11.06
C PHE A 79 0.07 13.48 11.65
N LEU A 80 -1.10 12.86 11.40
CA LEU A 80 -2.37 13.27 12.01
C LEU A 80 -2.32 13.20 13.55
N SER A 81 -1.78 12.12 14.10
CA SER A 81 -1.61 11.93 15.55
C SER A 81 -0.72 13.02 16.20
N LYS A 82 0.23 13.58 15.47
CA LYS A 82 1.19 14.57 16.01
C LYS A 82 0.65 16.00 16.13
N LYS A 83 -0.63 16.28 15.80
CA LYS A 83 -1.30 17.62 15.93
C LYS A 83 -0.48 18.83 15.42
N ARG A 84 0.53 18.65 14.55
CA ARG A 84 1.33 19.75 14.02
C ARG A 84 0.71 20.29 12.74
N ARG A 85 -0.04 21.39 12.89
CA ARG A 85 -0.72 22.17 11.83
C ARG A 85 0.16 22.70 10.68
N ALA A 86 1.45 22.35 10.60
CA ALA A 86 2.40 23.01 9.71
C ALA A 86 3.30 22.06 8.89
N ILE A 87 3.03 20.75 8.86
CA ILE A 87 3.78 19.86 7.97
C ILE A 87 3.07 19.87 6.61
N PRO A 88 3.70 20.39 5.54
CA PRO A 88 3.06 20.44 4.23
C PRO A 88 2.75 19.02 3.77
N SER A 89 1.56 18.82 3.20
CA SER A 89 1.10 17.54 2.64
C SER A 89 2.12 16.94 1.67
N LEU A 90 2.89 17.79 0.98
CA LEU A 90 4.00 17.41 0.14
C LEU A 90 5.03 16.55 0.91
N MET A 91 5.48 16.96 2.09
CA MET A 91 6.48 16.22 2.87
C MET A 91 5.94 14.86 3.36
N ILE A 92 4.64 14.78 3.68
CA ILE A 92 3.98 13.53 4.04
C ILE A 92 4.01 12.57 2.85
N ASN A 93 3.67 13.06 1.65
CA ASN A 93 3.71 12.25 0.43
C ASN A 93 5.14 11.81 0.07
N TRP A 94 6.13 12.69 0.17
CA TRP A 94 7.53 12.34 -0.11
C TRP A 94 8.07 11.27 0.84
N THR A 95 7.81 11.42 2.14
CA THR A 95 8.26 10.44 3.14
C THR A 95 7.52 9.11 3.02
N SER A 96 6.22 9.16 2.70
CA SER A 96 5.41 7.99 2.36
C SER A 96 5.97 7.25 1.13
N MET A 97 6.25 7.97 0.04
CA MET A 97 6.84 7.40 -1.17
C MET A 97 8.21 6.78 -0.92
N LEU A 98 9.09 7.44 -0.17
CA LEU A 98 10.42 6.90 0.15
C LEU A 98 10.32 5.62 0.98
N LEU A 99 9.46 5.63 1.99
CA LEU A 99 9.27 4.47 2.85
C LEU A 99 8.66 3.30 2.07
N SER A 100 7.62 3.58 1.28
CA SER A 100 7.01 2.60 0.38
C SER A 100 8.03 2.04 -0.61
N GLY A 101 8.84 2.90 -1.24
CA GLY A 101 9.87 2.47 -2.19
C GLY A 101 10.90 1.54 -1.56
N LEU A 102 11.31 1.82 -0.32
CA LEU A 102 12.25 0.98 0.42
C LEU A 102 11.70 -0.43 0.68
N PHE A 103 10.43 -0.54 1.09
CA PHE A 103 9.79 -1.83 1.36
C PHE A 103 9.35 -2.58 0.10
N ILE A 104 9.11 -1.89 -1.01
CA ILE A 104 8.76 -2.53 -2.30
C ILE A 104 10.01 -3.05 -3.03
N LEU A 105 11.20 -2.56 -2.68
CA LEU A 105 12.46 -2.88 -3.33
C LEU A 105 12.68 -4.40 -3.60
N PRO A 106 12.38 -5.33 -2.67
CA PRO A 106 12.47 -6.77 -2.95
C PRO A 106 11.59 -7.25 -4.11
N ALA A 107 10.39 -6.67 -4.27
CA ALA A 107 9.49 -7.01 -5.37
C ALA A 107 10.00 -6.49 -6.72
N TYR A 108 10.64 -5.31 -6.75
CA TYR A 108 11.30 -4.81 -7.96
C TYR A 108 12.53 -5.63 -8.34
N ILE A 109 13.35 -6.01 -7.36
CA ILE A 109 14.51 -6.90 -7.58
C ILE A 109 14.04 -8.22 -8.20
N TYR A 110 12.95 -8.80 -7.70
CA TYR A 110 12.38 -10.01 -8.28
C TYR A 110 12.02 -9.87 -9.76
N VAL A 111 11.29 -8.81 -10.12
CA VAL A 111 10.89 -8.58 -11.52
C VAL A 111 12.12 -8.39 -12.40
N LEU A 112 13.12 -7.65 -11.90
CA LEU A 112 14.37 -7.44 -12.60
C LEU A 112 15.14 -8.77 -12.81
N LEU A 113 15.27 -9.60 -11.77
CA LEU A 113 15.93 -10.91 -11.87
C LEU A 113 15.17 -11.86 -12.81
N SER A 114 13.84 -11.88 -12.72
CA SER A 114 12.98 -12.66 -13.60
C SER A 114 13.22 -12.29 -15.07
N TYR A 115 13.28 -11.00 -15.37
CA TYR A 115 13.52 -10.51 -16.73
C TYR A 115 14.96 -10.76 -17.20
N LEU A 116 15.96 -10.51 -16.35
CA LEU A 116 17.38 -10.62 -16.72
C LEU A 116 17.83 -12.06 -16.93
N PHE A 117 17.36 -12.98 -16.08
CA PHE A 117 17.82 -14.38 -16.10
C PHE A 117 16.86 -15.33 -16.81
N GLY A 118 15.69 -14.86 -17.26
CA GLY A 118 14.69 -15.71 -17.93
C GLY A 118 14.35 -16.96 -17.10
N LEU A 119 14.09 -16.76 -15.81
CA LEU A 119 13.91 -17.85 -14.84
C LEU A 119 12.81 -18.82 -15.28
N SER A 120 13.00 -20.12 -14.99
CA SER A 120 11.95 -21.11 -15.24
C SER A 120 10.70 -20.82 -14.42
N THR A 121 9.55 -21.25 -14.93
CA THR A 121 8.25 -21.07 -14.28
C THR A 121 8.21 -21.64 -12.87
N GLU A 122 8.87 -22.77 -12.61
CA GLU A 122 8.96 -23.39 -11.28
C GLU A 122 9.69 -22.49 -10.27
N ILE A 123 10.83 -21.91 -10.67
CA ILE A 123 11.62 -21.02 -9.82
C ILE A 123 10.85 -19.72 -9.56
N LEU A 124 10.16 -19.19 -10.59
CA LEU A 124 9.31 -18.00 -10.47
C LEU A 124 8.18 -18.20 -9.47
N VAL A 125 7.50 -19.35 -9.51
CA VAL A 125 6.43 -19.68 -8.56
C VAL A 125 6.98 -19.71 -7.14
N VAL A 126 8.11 -20.37 -6.90
CA VAL A 126 8.73 -20.42 -5.56
C VAL A 126 9.09 -19.02 -5.07
N LEU A 127 9.77 -18.21 -5.90
CA LEU A 127 10.16 -16.85 -5.51
C LEU A 127 8.94 -15.96 -5.25
N SER A 128 7.88 -16.11 -6.05
CA SER A 128 6.65 -15.34 -5.90
C SER A 128 5.99 -15.57 -4.54
N VAL A 129 5.99 -16.81 -4.03
CA VAL A 129 5.45 -17.15 -2.71
C VAL A 129 6.22 -16.41 -1.61
N PHE A 130 7.55 -16.40 -1.68
CA PHE A 130 8.36 -15.67 -0.70
C PHE A 130 8.10 -14.17 -0.70
N ILE A 131 7.90 -13.57 -1.87
CA ILE A 131 7.62 -12.14 -2.00
C ILE A 131 6.24 -11.80 -1.47
N VAL A 132 5.23 -12.59 -1.81
CA VAL A 132 3.87 -12.40 -1.29
C VAL A 132 3.86 -12.55 0.22
N LEU A 133 4.54 -13.56 0.78
CA LEU A 133 4.69 -13.73 2.22
C LEU A 133 5.35 -12.51 2.87
N TYR A 134 6.43 -12.01 2.27
CA TYR A 134 7.10 -10.79 2.74
C TYR A 134 6.14 -9.59 2.73
N SER A 135 5.41 -9.36 1.64
CA SER A 135 4.44 -8.27 1.53
C SER A 135 3.32 -8.38 2.57
N VAL A 136 2.83 -9.59 2.85
CA VAL A 136 1.84 -9.83 3.92
C VAL A 136 2.42 -9.52 5.30
N LEU A 137 3.68 -9.88 5.58
CA LEU A 137 4.33 -9.56 6.85
C LEU A 137 4.48 -8.04 7.03
N VAL A 138 4.91 -7.33 5.98
CA VAL A 138 5.01 -5.86 5.99
C VAL A 138 3.64 -5.23 6.20
N PHE A 139 2.62 -5.71 5.49
CA PHE A 139 1.23 -5.26 5.64
C PHE A 139 0.73 -5.44 7.08
N ARG A 140 0.92 -6.63 7.66
CA ARG A 140 0.55 -6.90 9.06
C ARG A 140 1.31 -6.01 10.04
N PHE A 141 2.60 -5.79 9.82
CA PHE A 141 3.41 -4.92 10.66
C PHE A 141 2.87 -3.49 10.68
N PHE A 142 2.60 -2.91 9.51
CA PHE A 142 2.06 -1.56 9.41
C PHE A 142 0.62 -1.47 9.91
N SER A 143 -0.23 -2.45 9.63
CA SER A 143 -1.60 -2.53 10.14
C SER A 143 -1.65 -2.52 11.68
N GLY A 144 -0.81 -3.33 12.34
CA GLY A 144 -0.73 -3.31 13.80
C GLY A 144 -0.20 -2.00 14.38
N ARG A 145 0.68 -1.31 13.65
CA ARG A 145 1.18 0.03 14.04
C ARG A 145 0.14 1.13 13.86
N ILE A 146 -0.69 1.01 12.82
CA ILE A 146 -1.85 1.86 12.53
C ILE A 146 -2.83 1.72 13.70
N GLU A 147 -3.23 0.51 14.07
CA GLU A 147 -4.15 0.24 15.18
C GLU A 147 -3.70 0.88 16.52
N ARG A 148 -2.43 0.67 16.91
CA ARG A 148 -1.90 1.29 18.15
C ARG A 148 -1.90 2.81 18.13
N LYS A 149 -1.63 3.41 16.96
CA LYS A 149 -1.68 4.87 16.80
C LYS A 149 -3.11 5.38 16.77
N ALA A 150 -4.05 4.61 16.21
CA ALA A 150 -5.44 4.97 16.16
C ALA A 150 -6.02 5.11 17.57
N LEU A 151 -5.76 4.12 18.43
CA LEU A 151 -6.15 4.16 19.85
C LEU A 151 -5.56 5.36 20.61
N SER A 152 -4.34 5.79 20.27
CA SER A 152 -3.70 6.95 20.90
C SER A 152 -4.26 8.31 20.45
N VAL A 153 -5.10 8.35 19.41
CA VAL A 153 -5.78 9.57 18.93
C VAL A 153 -7.19 9.70 19.50
N GLU A 154 -7.81 8.58 19.90
CA GLU A 154 -9.13 8.55 20.56
C GLU A 154 -9.06 8.89 22.06
N LEU A 155 -7.95 8.57 22.72
CA LEU A 155 -7.63 8.93 24.12
C LEU A 155 -7.12 10.37 24.24
#